data_AF-A0A8S3VZ49-F1
#
_entry.id   AF-A0A8S3VZ49-F1
#
_cell.length_a   1.000
_cell.length_b   1.000
_cell.length_c   1.000
_cell.angle_alpha   90.00
_cell.angle_beta   90.00
_cell.angle_gamma   90.00
#
_symmetry.space_group_name_H-M   'P 1'
#
loop_
_entity.id
_entity.type
_entity.pdbx_description
1 polymer ?
#
loop_
_entity_poly.entity_id
_entity_poly.type
_entity_poly.pdbx_seq_one_letter_code
_entity_poly.pdbx_strand_id
1 'polypeptide(L)'
;MLHADIQTSLYHAFGDHRQCKDYFCTKDKTLENAKAVESSTFWFRLKVIIGNVASKSQSLVEDVDTNATERFNSVIAKMVGGKCTNFCLRRGYQGRCAAAVVSFNNKLPRHTIQKKLLGKSPKSILKKMEMKRNRKRLWNCKKPFKKNRTNVRTKKEKKMTMDQIALPQIWYPMS
;
A
#
# COMPACT_ATOMS: atom_id res chain seq x y z
N MET A 1 12.87 3.28 -16.32
CA MET A 1 14.01 2.49 -15.79
C MET A 1 13.54 1.21 -15.09
N LEU A 2 12.76 1.30 -13.99
CA LEU A 2 12.26 0.13 -13.25
C LEU A 2 11.37 -0.82 -14.06
N HIS A 3 10.57 -0.31 -15.00
CA HIS A 3 9.73 -1.13 -15.89
C HIS A 3 10.52 -2.24 -16.60
N ALA A 4 11.60 -1.85 -17.29
CA ALA A 4 12.46 -2.76 -18.02
C ALA A 4 13.13 -3.76 -17.08
N ASP A 5 13.58 -3.31 -15.91
CA ASP A 5 14.24 -4.17 -14.92
C ASP A 5 13.29 -5.27 -14.42
N ILE A 6 12.02 -4.92 -14.14
CA ILE A 6 10.99 -5.90 -13.76
C ILE A 6 10.73 -6.90 -14.90
N GLN A 7 10.69 -6.46 -16.16
CA GLN A 7 10.52 -7.39 -17.28
C GLN A 7 11.70 -8.36 -17.41
N THR A 8 12.93 -7.86 -17.25
CA THR A 8 14.14 -8.70 -17.28
C THR A 8 14.29 -9.60 -16.06
N SER A 9 13.57 -9.34 -14.97
CA SER A 9 13.65 -10.14 -13.73
C SER A 9 13.21 -11.58 -13.93
N LEU A 10 12.30 -11.83 -14.88
CA LEU A 10 11.86 -13.18 -15.22
C LEU A 10 13.00 -13.97 -15.88
N TYR A 11 13.66 -13.38 -16.87
CA TYR A 11 14.83 -13.98 -17.53
C TYR A 11 15.96 -14.23 -16.53
N HIS A 12 16.24 -13.25 -15.66
CA HIS A 12 17.22 -13.38 -14.58
C HIS A 12 16.93 -14.55 -13.64
N ALA A 13 15.67 -14.75 -13.23
CA ALA A 13 15.27 -15.82 -12.33
C ALA A 13 15.47 -17.22 -12.93
N PHE A 14 15.38 -17.33 -14.26
CA PHE A 14 15.58 -18.58 -15.00
C PHE A 14 16.99 -18.76 -15.57
N GLY A 15 17.94 -17.88 -15.20
CA GLY A 15 19.36 -18.02 -15.55
C GLY A 15 19.76 -17.39 -16.88
N ASP A 16 18.88 -16.62 -17.54
CA ASP A 16 19.26 -15.81 -18.71
C ASP A 16 19.69 -14.41 -18.24
N HIS A 17 20.99 -14.17 -18.29
CA HIS A 17 21.61 -12.93 -17.82
C HIS A 17 21.96 -11.95 -18.94
N ARG A 18 21.60 -12.24 -20.21
CA ARG A 18 21.95 -11.40 -21.37
C ARG A 18 21.43 -9.98 -21.30
N GLN A 19 20.22 -9.83 -20.76
CA GLN A 19 19.54 -8.54 -20.62
C GLN A 19 19.69 -7.93 -19.23
N CYS A 20 20.46 -8.56 -18.34
CA CYS A 20 20.73 -8.02 -17.03
C CYS A 20 21.67 -6.81 -17.12
N LYS A 21 21.35 -5.77 -16.37
CA LYS A 21 22.22 -4.61 -16.18
C LYS A 21 23.17 -4.84 -15.01
N ASP A 22 24.35 -4.24 -15.10
CA ASP A 22 25.45 -4.51 -14.17
C ASP A 22 25.14 -4.08 -12.72
N TYR A 23 24.27 -3.08 -12.51
CA TYR A 23 23.84 -2.68 -11.16
C TYR A 23 22.88 -3.68 -10.47
N PHE A 24 22.31 -4.63 -11.23
CA PHE A 24 21.31 -5.58 -10.74
C PHE A 24 21.83 -7.02 -10.69
N CYS A 25 22.80 -7.37 -11.54
CA CYS A 25 23.33 -8.71 -11.65
C CYS A 25 24.86 -8.70 -11.68
N THR A 26 25.47 -9.52 -10.82
CA THR A 26 26.93 -9.68 -10.73
C THR A 26 27.45 -10.90 -11.49
N LYS A 27 26.56 -11.66 -12.13
CA LYS A 27 26.93 -12.88 -12.88
C LYS A 27 27.32 -12.51 -14.30
N ASP A 28 28.15 -13.36 -14.89
CA ASP A 28 28.48 -13.28 -16.31
C ASP A 28 27.19 -13.38 -17.15
N LYS A 29 27.19 -12.70 -18.31
CA LYS A 29 26.05 -12.62 -19.24
C LYS A 29 25.89 -13.92 -20.03
N THR A 30 25.75 -15.03 -19.33
CA THR A 30 25.61 -16.38 -19.86
C THR A 30 24.14 -16.70 -20.14
N LEU A 31 23.94 -17.70 -21.01
CA LEU A 31 22.63 -18.29 -21.30
C LEU A 31 22.56 -19.65 -20.63
N GLU A 32 21.84 -19.77 -19.51
CA GLU A 32 21.46 -21.07 -18.98
C GLU A 32 19.96 -21.35 -19.22
N ASN A 33 19.65 -22.54 -19.76
CA ASN A 33 18.41 -23.34 -19.69
C ASN A 33 17.00 -22.68 -19.88
N ALA A 34 16.87 -21.38 -20.10
CA ALA A 34 15.58 -20.69 -20.19
C ALA A 34 14.72 -21.11 -21.40
N LYS A 35 15.36 -21.61 -22.47
CA LYS A 35 14.67 -21.97 -23.72
C LYS A 35 13.66 -23.10 -23.58
N ALA A 36 13.88 -24.05 -22.66
CA ALA A 36 12.98 -25.19 -22.46
C ALA A 36 11.64 -24.78 -21.84
N VAL A 37 11.64 -23.72 -21.02
CA VAL A 37 10.44 -23.23 -20.34
C VAL A 37 9.75 -22.14 -21.17
N GLU A 38 10.47 -21.43 -22.03
CA GLU A 38 9.95 -20.28 -22.79
C GLU A 38 8.77 -20.60 -23.71
N SER A 39 8.69 -21.83 -24.24
CA SER A 39 7.58 -22.29 -25.08
C SER A 39 6.34 -22.77 -24.29
N SER A 40 6.42 -22.80 -22.96
CA SER A 40 5.33 -23.31 -22.12
C SER A 40 4.21 -22.28 -21.88
N THR A 41 3.00 -22.76 -21.66
CA THR A 41 1.87 -21.92 -21.21
C THR A 41 2.12 -21.28 -19.84
N PHE A 42 2.95 -21.93 -19.01
CA PHE A 42 3.41 -21.41 -17.73
C PHE A 42 4.24 -20.13 -17.90
N TRP A 43 5.15 -20.11 -18.86
CA TRP A 43 5.95 -18.93 -19.18
C TRP A 43 5.10 -17.75 -19.63
N PHE A 44 4.09 -18.00 -20.47
CA PHE A 44 3.16 -16.97 -20.89
C PHE A 44 2.41 -16.36 -19.68
N ARG A 45 1.91 -17.20 -18.77
CA ARG A 45 1.25 -16.73 -17.54
C ARG A 45 2.20 -15.88 -16.68
N LEU A 46 3.45 -16.30 -16.53
CA LEU A 46 4.47 -15.52 -15.82
C LEU A 46 4.73 -14.17 -16.49
N LYS A 47 4.90 -14.12 -17.82
CA LYS A 47 5.05 -12.85 -18.55
C LYS A 47 3.86 -11.91 -18.34
N VAL A 48 2.64 -12.42 -18.35
CA VAL A 48 1.44 -11.60 -18.09
C VAL A 48 1.46 -11.03 -16.68
N ILE A 49 1.78 -11.85 -15.67
CA ILE A 49 1.87 -11.40 -14.27
C ILE A 49 2.96 -10.33 -14.12
N ILE A 50 4.16 -10.60 -14.63
CA ILE A 50 5.30 -9.67 -14.56
C ILE A 50 5.01 -8.39 -15.35
N GLY A 51 4.39 -8.49 -16.53
CA GLY A 51 3.96 -7.33 -17.31
C GLY A 51 2.97 -6.44 -16.57
N ASN A 52 2.02 -7.03 -15.85
CA ASN A 52 1.08 -6.31 -14.99
C ASN A 52 1.72 -5.62 -13.79
N VAL A 53 2.89 -6.08 -13.34
CA VAL A 53 3.68 -5.41 -12.29
C VAL A 53 4.55 -4.32 -12.91
N ALA A 54 5.19 -4.60 -14.05
CA ALA A 54 6.02 -3.65 -14.78
C ALA A 54 5.22 -2.41 -15.21
N SER A 55 3.98 -2.59 -15.67
CA SER A 55 3.08 -1.47 -16.04
C SER A 55 2.77 -0.53 -14.86
N LYS A 56 2.92 -1.00 -13.62
CA LYS A 56 2.73 -0.22 -12.38
C LYS A 56 4.05 0.27 -11.79
N SER A 57 5.15 0.14 -12.51
CA SER A 57 6.49 0.53 -12.04
C SER A 57 6.58 1.98 -11.58
N GLN A 58 5.90 2.91 -12.25
CA GLN A 58 5.87 4.31 -11.81
C GLN A 58 5.22 4.46 -10.43
N SER A 59 4.05 3.86 -10.22
CA SER A 59 3.37 3.85 -8.93
C SER A 59 4.19 3.15 -7.83
N LEU A 60 4.97 2.12 -8.20
CA LEU A 60 5.88 1.43 -7.27
C LEU A 60 7.05 2.31 -6.84
N VAL A 61 7.60 3.14 -7.74
CA VAL A 61 8.67 4.10 -7.41
C VAL A 61 8.15 5.22 -6.52
N GLU A 62 6.97 5.74 -6.83
CA GLU A 62 6.35 6.85 -6.09
C GLU A 62 5.70 6.38 -4.75
N ASP A 63 5.72 5.07 -4.46
CA ASP A 63 4.96 4.39 -3.38
C ASP A 63 3.50 4.85 -3.31
N VAL A 64 2.90 5.12 -4.48
CA VAL A 64 1.50 5.51 -4.61
C VAL A 64 0.68 4.24 -4.72
N ASP A 65 -0.13 3.97 -3.69
CA ASP A 65 -1.09 2.88 -3.72
C ASP A 65 -2.48 3.37 -4.18
N THR A 66 -3.17 2.56 -5.01
CA THR A 66 -4.60 2.73 -5.35
C THR A 66 -5.50 2.73 -4.11
N ASN A 67 -4.93 2.40 -2.96
CA ASN A 67 -5.51 2.40 -1.63
C ASN A 67 -6.29 3.68 -1.30
N ALA A 68 -5.89 4.88 -1.75
CA ALA A 68 -6.69 6.08 -1.49
C ALA A 68 -8.07 6.01 -2.19
N THR A 69 -8.07 5.67 -3.48
CA THR A 69 -9.27 5.47 -4.30
C THR A 69 -10.09 4.28 -3.81
N GLU A 70 -9.44 3.15 -3.49
CA GLU A 70 -10.09 1.96 -2.94
C GLU A 70 -10.72 2.22 -1.56
N ARG A 71 -10.00 2.94 -0.68
CA ARG A 71 -10.52 3.36 0.63
C ARG A 71 -11.71 4.28 0.45
N PHE A 72 -11.66 5.23 -0.46
CA PHE A 72 -12.78 6.11 -0.74
C PHE A 72 -13.98 5.35 -1.31
N ASN A 73 -13.75 4.45 -2.28
CA ASN A 73 -14.78 3.56 -2.83
C ASN A 73 -15.43 2.68 -1.75
N SER A 74 -14.66 2.21 -0.77
CA SER A 74 -15.21 1.47 0.39
C SER A 74 -16.15 2.33 1.24
N VAL A 75 -15.92 3.64 1.32
CA VAL A 75 -16.79 4.59 2.04
C VAL A 75 -18.04 4.89 1.22
N ILE A 76 -17.92 5.09 -0.09
CA ILE A 76 -19.06 5.20 -1.00
C ILE A 76 -19.94 3.95 -0.88
N ALA A 77 -19.37 2.76 -0.97
CA ALA A 77 -20.08 1.49 -0.85
C ALA A 77 -20.84 1.37 0.48
N LYS A 78 -20.26 1.79 1.61
CA LYS A 78 -20.94 1.83 2.91
C LYS A 78 -22.13 2.79 2.92
N MET A 79 -22.00 3.94 2.27
CA MET A 79 -23.06 4.94 2.21
C MET A 79 -24.17 4.54 1.22
N VAL A 80 -23.82 3.80 0.17
CA VAL A 80 -24.75 3.22 -0.82
C VAL A 80 -25.49 2.01 -0.25
N GLY A 81 -24.78 1.02 0.28
CA GLY A 81 -25.37 -0.21 0.82
C GLY A 81 -26.05 -0.06 2.18
N GLY A 82 -25.74 0.98 2.96
CA GLY A 82 -26.29 1.17 4.31
C GLY A 82 -27.71 1.73 4.38
N LYS A 83 -28.29 2.19 3.25
CA LYS A 83 -29.66 2.70 3.16
C LYS A 83 -30.29 2.26 1.83
N CYS A 84 -30.70 1.00 1.75
CA CYS A 84 -31.43 0.48 0.59
C CYS A 84 -32.79 1.17 0.36
N THR A 85 -33.33 1.89 1.35
CA THR A 85 -34.66 2.50 1.29
C THR A 85 -34.78 3.71 0.36
N ASN A 86 -33.67 4.31 -0.09
CA ASN A 86 -33.68 5.50 -0.96
C ASN A 86 -32.80 5.32 -2.21
N PHE A 87 -32.80 4.12 -2.78
CA PHE A 87 -32.02 3.85 -3.99
C PHE A 87 -32.60 4.57 -5.23
N CYS A 88 -33.93 4.63 -5.35
CA CYS A 88 -34.64 5.09 -6.56
C CYS A 88 -34.93 6.61 -6.62
N LEU A 89 -34.51 7.40 -5.64
CA LEU A 89 -34.70 8.85 -5.69
C LEU A 89 -33.73 9.49 -6.70
N ARG A 90 -34.25 10.38 -7.56
CA ARG A 90 -33.44 11.21 -8.47
C ARG A 90 -32.36 11.94 -7.67
N ARG A 91 -31.09 11.82 -8.08
CA ARG A 91 -29.88 12.34 -7.38
C ARG A 91 -29.48 11.63 -6.08
N GLY A 92 -30.10 10.50 -5.74
CA GLY A 92 -29.77 9.75 -4.52
C GLY A 92 -28.30 9.30 -4.47
N TYR A 93 -27.74 8.85 -5.59
CA TYR A 93 -26.32 8.48 -5.67
C TYR A 93 -25.38 9.68 -5.43
N GLN A 94 -25.63 10.82 -6.08
CA GLN A 94 -24.83 12.03 -5.93
C GLN A 94 -24.82 12.54 -4.48
N GLY A 95 -25.97 12.54 -3.81
CA GLY A 95 -26.06 12.87 -2.39
C GLY A 95 -25.27 11.91 -1.49
N ARG A 96 -25.25 10.61 -1.81
CA ARG A 96 -24.44 9.62 -1.08
C ARG A 96 -22.95 9.79 -1.32
N CYS A 97 -22.53 10.14 -2.54
CA CYS A 97 -21.14 10.48 -2.83
C CYS A 97 -20.70 11.75 -2.10
N ALA A 98 -21.52 12.81 -2.10
CA ALA A 98 -21.24 14.03 -1.33
C ALA A 98 -21.11 13.73 0.17
N ALA A 99 -22.00 12.91 0.73
CA ALA A 99 -21.91 12.47 2.12
C ALA A 99 -20.67 11.59 2.40
N ALA A 100 -20.24 10.77 1.42
CA ALA A 100 -19.01 10.00 1.50
C ALA A 100 -17.77 10.90 1.52
N VAL A 101 -17.71 11.95 0.68
CA VAL A 101 -16.64 12.96 0.68
C VAL A 101 -16.54 13.63 2.04
N VAL A 102 -17.66 14.13 2.56
CA VAL A 102 -17.71 14.75 3.89
C VAL A 102 -17.22 13.78 4.96
N SER A 103 -17.66 12.52 4.94
CA SER A 103 -17.26 11.52 5.93
C SER A 103 -15.82 11.02 5.78
N PHE A 104 -15.24 11.07 4.58
CA PHE A 104 -13.87 10.64 4.30
C PHE A 104 -12.87 11.71 4.77
N ASN A 105 -13.17 12.97 4.47
CA ASN A 105 -12.33 14.12 4.83
C ASN A 105 -12.45 14.46 6.32
N ASN A 106 -13.64 14.30 6.92
CA ASN A 106 -13.84 14.57 8.34
C ASN A 106 -13.70 13.32 9.19
N LYS A 107 -12.69 13.32 10.07
CA LYS A 107 -12.50 12.26 11.07
C LYS A 107 -13.47 12.39 12.27
N LEU A 108 -14.14 13.54 12.38
CA LEU A 108 -15.06 13.84 13.47
C LEU A 108 -16.38 13.04 13.37
N PRO A 109 -17.03 12.74 14.51
CA PRO A 109 -18.37 12.17 14.53
C PRO A 109 -19.39 13.07 13.81
N ARG A 110 -20.32 12.49 13.03
CA ARG A 110 -21.30 13.25 12.22
C ARG A 110 -22.26 14.06 13.06
N HIS A 111 -22.54 13.68 14.31
CA HIS A 111 -23.36 14.51 15.21
C HIS A 111 -22.75 15.89 15.46
N THR A 112 -21.44 16.06 15.34
CA THR A 112 -20.78 17.37 15.48
C THR A 112 -21.10 18.28 14.30
N ILE A 113 -21.10 17.72 13.08
CA ILE A 113 -21.50 18.40 11.86
C ILE A 113 -22.98 18.79 11.96
N GLN A 114 -23.84 17.85 12.36
CA GLN A 114 -25.26 18.11 12.54
C GLN A 114 -25.52 19.21 13.59
N LYS A 115 -24.82 19.18 14.73
CA LYS A 115 -24.95 20.20 15.77
C LYS A 115 -24.54 21.58 15.26
N LYS A 116 -23.48 21.68 14.45
CA LYS A 116 -23.04 22.94 13.85
C LYS A 116 -24.03 23.47 12.80
N LEU A 117 -24.60 22.60 11.97
CA LEU A 117 -25.51 23.00 10.89
C LEU A 117 -26.92 23.32 11.39
N LEU A 118 -27.45 22.55 12.35
CA LEU A 118 -28.86 22.62 12.78
C LEU A 118 -29.03 23.19 14.20
N GLY A 119 -27.95 23.54 14.89
CA GLY A 119 -27.96 23.98 16.30
C GLY A 119 -28.33 22.87 17.31
N LYS A 120 -28.77 21.70 16.84
CA LYS A 120 -29.28 20.60 17.66
C LYS A 120 -28.51 19.31 17.41
N SER A 121 -28.20 18.60 18.49
CA SER A 121 -27.57 17.27 18.42
C SER A 121 -28.63 16.20 18.15
N PRO A 122 -28.30 15.13 17.39
CA PRO A 122 -29.17 13.97 17.25
C PRO A 122 -29.46 13.29 18.59
N LYS A 123 -30.57 12.55 18.63
CA LYS A 123 -31.06 11.79 19.81
C LYS A 123 -29.95 10.92 20.43
N SER A 124 -30.04 10.71 21.73
CA SER A 124 -29.00 10.07 22.56
C SER A 124 -28.54 8.71 22.01
N ILE A 125 -29.44 7.87 21.48
CA ILE A 125 -29.11 6.55 20.96
C ILE A 125 -28.21 6.60 19.71
N LEU A 126 -28.49 7.52 18.78
CA LEU A 126 -27.70 7.72 17.56
C LEU A 126 -26.30 8.25 17.93
N LYS A 127 -26.24 9.18 18.88
CA LYS A 127 -24.98 9.69 19.42
C LYS A 127 -24.18 8.58 20.09
N LYS A 128 -24.80 7.73 20.92
CA LYS A 128 -24.14 6.57 21.57
C LYS A 128 -23.56 5.59 20.54
N MET A 129 -24.35 5.21 19.54
CA MET A 129 -23.93 4.32 18.44
C MET A 129 -22.75 4.91 17.67
N GLU A 130 -22.79 6.20 17.38
CA GLU A 130 -21.70 6.88 16.69
C GLU A 130 -20.42 6.97 17.52
N MET A 131 -20.54 7.30 18.81
CA MET A 131 -19.39 7.33 19.72
C MET A 131 -18.72 5.95 19.85
N LYS A 132 -19.52 4.87 19.89
CA LYS A 132 -19.00 3.48 19.88
C LYS A 132 -18.18 3.21 18.60
N ARG A 133 -18.67 3.62 17.43
CA ARG A 133 -17.94 3.49 16.15
C ARG A 133 -16.66 4.34 16.15
N ASN A 134 -16.72 5.56 16.67
CA ASN A 134 -15.56 6.44 16.73
C ASN A 134 -14.47 5.87 17.65
N ARG A 135 -14.84 5.30 18.80
CA ARG A 135 -13.89 4.62 19.70
C ARG A 135 -13.17 3.47 19.00
N LYS A 136 -13.90 2.63 18.26
CA LYS A 136 -13.31 1.53 17.47
C LYS A 136 -12.39 2.05 16.36
N ARG A 137 -12.79 3.13 15.67
CA ARG A 137 -11.94 3.80 14.66
C ARG A 137 -10.63 4.31 15.26
N LEU A 138 -10.70 5.02 16.39
CA LEU A 138 -9.52 5.53 17.10
C LEU A 138 -8.59 4.40 17.56
N TRP A 139 -9.16 3.30 18.06
CA TRP A 139 -8.39 2.10 18.41
C TRP A 139 -7.68 1.49 17.19
N ASN A 140 -8.36 1.35 16.06
CA ASN A 140 -7.76 0.89 14.80
C ASN A 140 -6.64 1.84 14.31
N CYS A 141 -6.80 3.16 14.47
CA CYS A 141 -5.77 4.13 14.11
C CYS A 141 -4.53 4.03 15.00
N LYS A 142 -4.70 3.67 16.28
CA LYS A 142 -3.58 3.44 17.22
C LYS A 142 -2.85 2.12 16.98
N LYS A 143 -3.52 1.13 16.38
CA LYS A 143 -2.95 -0.15 15.97
C LYS A 143 -3.00 -0.31 14.45
N PRO A 144 -2.29 0.53 13.68
CA PRO A 144 -2.23 0.34 12.24
C PRO A 144 -1.60 -1.02 11.98
N PHE A 145 -2.20 -1.81 11.09
CA PHE A 145 -1.53 -2.99 10.54
C PHE A 145 -0.25 -2.49 9.87
N LYS A 146 0.90 -2.71 10.52
CA LYS A 146 2.19 -2.38 9.91
C LYS A 146 2.28 -3.29 8.69
N LYS A 147 2.24 -2.72 7.48
CA LYS A 147 2.72 -3.44 6.30
C LYS A 147 4.15 -3.81 6.65
N ASN A 148 4.46 -5.10 6.82
CA ASN A 148 5.83 -5.58 7.09
C ASN A 148 6.70 -5.38 5.84
N ARG A 149 6.94 -4.11 5.46
CA ARG A 149 7.83 -3.71 4.39
C ARG A 149 9.16 -3.31 5.03
N THR A 150 9.88 -4.28 5.60
CA THR A 150 11.30 -4.04 5.92
C THR A 150 12.07 -4.13 4.61
N ASN A 151 12.55 -3.01 4.08
CA ASN A 151 13.52 -3.03 3.01
C ASN A 151 14.80 -3.71 3.54
N VAL A 152 15.21 -4.82 2.95
CA VAL A 152 16.36 -5.61 3.44
C VAL A 152 17.64 -4.77 3.45
N ARG A 153 17.74 -3.74 2.57
CA ARG A 153 18.88 -2.80 2.52
C ARG A 153 19.04 -1.97 3.79
N THR A 154 17.96 -1.45 4.37
CA THR A 154 18.06 -0.63 5.60
C THR A 154 18.42 -1.44 6.84
N LYS A 155 18.24 -2.77 6.83
CA LYS A 155 18.78 -3.65 7.88
C LYS A 155 20.30 -3.81 7.77
N LYS A 156 20.84 -3.89 6.55
CA LYS A 156 22.28 -4.08 6.31
C LYS A 156 23.07 -2.81 6.66
N GLU A 157 22.56 -1.64 6.29
CA GLU A 157 23.14 -0.34 6.66
C GLU A 157 23.10 -0.10 8.17
N LYS A 158 21.96 -0.37 8.84
CA LYS A 158 21.86 -0.26 10.31
C LYS A 158 22.77 -1.24 11.06
N LYS A 159 22.98 -2.43 10.51
CA LYS A 159 23.91 -3.43 11.09
C LYS A 159 25.36 -2.96 10.94
N MET A 160 25.77 -2.49 9.76
CA MET A 160 27.10 -1.90 9.53
C MET A 160 27.39 -0.70 10.44
N THR A 161 26.42 0.21 10.66
CA THR A 161 26.63 1.36 11.56
C THR A 161 26.74 0.96 13.03
N MET A 162 26.06 -0.10 13.46
CA MET A 162 26.14 -0.59 14.84
C MET A 162 27.45 -1.35 15.10
N ASP A 163 27.92 -2.11 14.10
CA ASP A 163 29.18 -2.86 14.18
C ASP A 163 30.40 -1.91 14.16
N GLN A 164 30.31 -0.73 13.53
CA GLN A 164 31.36 0.30 13.53
C GLN A 164 31.47 1.11 14.84
N ILE A 165 30.39 1.21 15.61
CA ILE A 165 30.39 1.86 16.93
C ILE A 165 30.94 0.92 18.01
N ALA A 166 30.97 -0.39 17.74
CA ALA A 166 31.37 -1.44 18.69
C ALA A 166 32.85 -1.88 18.57
N LEU A 167 33.75 -1.04 18.05
CA LEU A 167 35.18 -1.32 18.14
C LEU A 167 35.66 -1.09 19.59
N PRO A 168 36.35 -2.07 20.23
CA PRO A 168 36.86 -1.90 21.58
C PRO A 168 37.89 -0.76 21.59
N GLN A 169 37.78 0.16 22.54
CA GLN A 169 38.85 1.08 22.91
C GLN A 169 40.03 0.24 23.43
N ILE A 170 40.97 -0.10 22.54
CA ILE A 170 42.21 -0.79 22.90
C ILE A 170 43.12 0.23 23.57
N TRP A 171 43.56 -0.13 24.76
CA TRP A 171 44.40 0.59 25.70
C TRP A 171 45.75 1.00 25.10
N TYR A 172 46.16 2.26 25.31
CA TYR A 172 47.57 2.65 25.25
C TYR A 172 48.15 2.63 26.67
N PRO A 173 49.29 1.94 26.92
CA PRO A 173 50.01 2.11 28.17
C PRO A 173 50.72 3.46 28.15
N MET A 174 50.56 4.22 29.23
CA MET A 174 51.35 5.41 29.49
C MET A 174 52.64 5.00 30.19
N SER A 175 53.76 5.58 29.75
CA SER A 175 55.15 5.48 30.22
C SER A 175 56.03 4.44 29.50
#